data_AF-A0A7X4A0X2-F1
#
_entry.id   AF-A0A7X4A0X2-F1
#
_cell.length_a   1.000
_cell.length_b   1.000
_cell.length_c   1.000
_cell.angle_alpha   90.00
_cell.angle_beta   90.00
_cell.angle_gamma   90.00
#
_symmetry.space_group_name_H-M   'P 1'
#
loop_
_entity.id
_entity.type
_entity.pdbx_description
1 polymer ?
#
loop_
_entity_poly.entity_id
_entity_poly.type
_entity_poly.pdbx_seq_one_letter_code
_entity_poly.pdbx_strand_id
1 'polypeptide(L)' 'EQVMLVRQPTKEFVTVEQLGGLAVFLCSDAAAQLTGAAMSMDGGWTAL' A
#
# COMPACT_ATOMS: atom_id res chain seq x y z
N GLU A 1 14.13 -14.86 1.44
CA GLU A 1 13.73 -13.50 1.86
C GLU A 1 14.06 -12.41 0.85
N GLN A 2 15.31 -12.30 0.36
CA GLN A 2 15.67 -11.22 -0.59
C GLN A 2 14.94 -11.27 -1.94
N VAL A 3 14.48 -12.45 -2.39
CA VAL A 3 13.84 -12.63 -3.70
C VAL A 3 12.54 -11.80 -3.84
N MET A 4 11.78 -11.63 -2.76
CA MET A 4 10.54 -10.82 -2.77
C MET A 4 10.84 -9.32 -2.87
N LEU A 5 12.01 -8.86 -2.44
CA LEU A 5 12.37 -7.43 -2.52
C LEU A 5 13.03 -7.05 -3.85
N VAL A 6 13.54 -8.03 -4.62
CA VAL A 6 14.20 -7.78 -5.92
C VAL A 6 13.27 -7.08 -6.90
N ARG A 7 12.01 -7.49 -6.94
CA ARG A 7 10.99 -6.91 -7.82
C ARG A 7 10.30 -5.70 -7.22
N GLN A 8 10.52 -5.37 -5.96
CA GLN A 8 9.90 -4.20 -5.35
C GLN A 8 10.85 -2.99 -5.50
N PRO A 9 10.47 -1.92 -6.21
CA PRO A 9 11.34 -0.74 -6.41
C PRO A 9 11.90 -0.14 -5.12
N THR A 10 11.07 -0.10 -4.08
CA THR A 10 11.42 0.43 -2.76
C THR A 10 12.35 -0.49 -1.96
N LYS A 11 12.38 -1.79 -2.26
CA LYS A 11 13.18 -2.81 -1.57
C LYS A 11 12.98 -2.88 -0.05
N GLU A 12 11.85 -2.39 0.43
CA GLU A 12 11.48 -2.39 1.85
C GLU A 12 10.09 -2.98 2.02
N PHE A 13 9.86 -3.80 3.05
CA PHE A 13 8.50 -4.29 3.30
C PHE A 13 7.61 -3.17 3.82
N VAL A 14 6.34 -3.20 3.40
CA VAL A 14 5.31 -2.34 3.98
C VAL A 14 5.08 -2.76 5.44
N THR A 15 5.07 -1.78 6.35
CA THR A 15 4.89 -2.02 7.78
C THR A 15 3.41 -2.07 8.17
N VAL A 16 3.12 -2.61 9.35
CA VAL A 16 1.75 -2.67 9.89
C VAL A 16 1.21 -1.26 10.13
N GLU A 17 2.07 -0.33 10.55
CA GLU A 17 1.71 1.07 10.81
C GLU A 17 1.32 1.79 9.51
N GLN A 18 2.02 1.50 8.41
CA GLN A 18 1.68 2.04 7.09
C GLN A 18 0.33 1.50 6.59
N LEU A 19 0.08 0.19 6.76
CA LEU A 19 -1.23 -0.42 6.49
C LEU A 19 -2.34 0.21 7.34
N GLY A 20 -2.08 0.40 8.64
CA GLY A 20 -3.00 1.07 9.56
C GLY A 20 -3.28 2.51 9.15
N GLY A 21 -2.27 3.25 8.68
CA GLY A 21 -2.43 4.61 8.15
C GLY A 21 -3.38 4.68 6.96
N LEU A 22 -3.26 3.77 5.99
CA LEU A 22 -4.21 3.72 4.87
C LEU A 22 -5.62 3.37 5.35
N ALA A 23 -5.76 2.41 6.27
CA ALA A 23 -7.06 2.05 6.81
C ALA A 23 -7.76 3.25 7.49
N VAL A 24 -7.02 4.00 8.32
CA VAL A 24 -7.53 5.22 8.96
C VAL A 24 -7.93 6.27 7.91
N PHE A 25 -7.10 6.47 6.88
CA PHE A 25 -7.43 7.39 5.78
C PHE A 25 -8.72 6.97 5.06
N LEU A 26 -8.86 5.70 4.70
CA LEU A 26 -10.04 5.18 4.00
C LEU A 26 -11.32 5.27 4.83
N CYS A 27 -11.21 5.24 6.17
CA CYS A 27 -12.33 5.44 7.07
C CYS A 27 -12.64 6.92 7.37
N SER A 28 -11.87 7.87 6.84
CA SER A 28 -12.07 9.30 7.06
C SER A 28 -12.93 9.95 5.97
N ASP A 29 -13.45 11.15 6.27
CA ASP A 29 -14.20 11.96 5.29
C ASP A 29 -13.39 12.30 4.04
N ALA A 30 -12.06 12.33 4.14
CA ALA A 30 -11.17 12.60 3.00
C ALA A 30 -11.25 11.52 1.91
N ALA A 31 -11.68 10.30 2.27
CA ALA A 31 -11.85 9.18 1.36
C ALA A 31 -13.32 8.95 0.96
N ALA A 32 -14.24 9.89 1.22
CA ALA A 32 -15.68 9.71 1.02
C ALA A 32 -16.11 9.32 -0.41
N GLN A 33 -15.25 9.53 -1.42
CA GLN A 33 -15.50 9.16 -2.82
C GLN A 33 -14.57 8.06 -3.33
N LEU A 34 -13.72 7.47 -2.47
CA LEU A 34 -12.88 6.33 -2.82
C LEU A 34 -13.65 5.03 -2.51
N THR A 35 -14.40 4.54 -3.49
CA THR A 35 -15.21 3.31 -3.37
C THR A 35 -14.98 2.38 -4.56
N GLY A 36 -14.97 1.06 -4.32
CA GLY A 36 -14.78 0.03 -5.35
C GLY A 36 -13.38 0.00 -5.99
N ALA A 37 -12.42 0.78 -5.47
CA ALA A 37 -11.07 0.86 -5.99
C ALA A 37 -10.09 0.07 -5.11
N ALA A 38 -9.13 -0.62 -5.75
CA ALA A 38 -8.02 -1.26 -5.06
C ALA A 38 -6.86 -0.27 -4.92
N MET A 39 -6.51 0.10 -3.68
CA MET A 39 -5.34 0.93 -3.39
C MET A 39 -4.13 0.04 -3.16
N SER A 40 -3.16 0.07 -4.07
CA SER A 40 -1.95 -0.74 -3.93
C SER A 40 -0.97 -0.10 -2.93
N MET A 41 -0.52 -0.88 -1.95
CA MET A 41 0.62 -0.59 -1.09
C MET A 41 1.54 -1.82 -1.08
N ASP A 42 2.27 -1.98 -2.17
CA ASP A 42 3.22 -3.08 -2.40
C ASP A 42 4.62 -2.56 -2.78
N GLY A 43 4.86 -1.28 -2.50
CA GLY A 43 6.08 -0.56 -2.79
C GLY A 43 6.51 -0.55 -4.26
N GLY A 44 5.54 -0.64 -5.18
CA GLY A 44 5.72 -0.51 -6.62
C GLY A 44 5.73 -1.84 -7.37
N TRP A 45 5.36 -2.94 -6.72
CA TRP A 45 5.34 -4.26 -7.35
C TRP A 45 4.28 -4.35 -8.47
N THR A 46 3.05 -3.89 -8.23
CA THR A 46 1.95 -3.93 -9.23
C THR A 46 2.21 -3.03 -10.44
N ALA A 47 3.11 -2.05 -10.33
CA ALA A 47 3.41 -1.10 -11.41
C ALA A 47 4.47 -1.59 -12.41
N LEU A 48 5.14 -2.72 -12.13
CA LEU A 48 6.15 -3.36 -12.98
C LEU A 48 5.55 -4.44 -13.87
#